data_AF-A0A9X2W375-F1
#
_entry.id   AF-A0A9X2W375-F1
#
_cell.length_a   1.000
_cell.length_b   1.000
_cell.length_c   1.000
_cell.angle_alpha   90.00
_cell.angle_beta   90.00
_cell.angle_gamma   90.00
#
_symmetry.space_group_name_H-M   'P 1'
#
loop_
_entity.id
_entity.type
_entity.pdbx_description
1 polymer ?
#
loop_
_entity_poly.entity_id
_entity_poly.type
_entity_poly.pdbx_seq_one_letter_code
_entity_poly.pdbx_strand_id
1 'polypeptide(L)'
;MRKWHRWLSVIFAVFLFFIAVTGLLSHLAAWSRVEPSAEAAAAAAPPPGFVCPDGWRCTPPRGDQEGLASLTGFFHHLHSGEEFGPAGEAISFASGLALLFFALSGIWMYVRMWRERARRGARARWFWN
;
A
#
# COMPACT_ATOMS: atom_id res chain seq x y z
N MET A 1 20.34 8.87 16.50
CA MET A 1 19.76 8.80 15.14
C MET A 1 20.49 7.84 14.19
N ARG A 2 21.77 8.05 13.84
CA ARG A 2 22.47 7.18 12.84
C ARG A 2 22.52 5.68 13.22
N LYS A 3 22.85 5.37 14.49
CA LYS A 3 22.86 3.97 14.99
C LYS A 3 21.49 3.31 14.86
N TRP A 4 20.43 3.99 15.31
CA TRP A 4 19.04 3.51 15.27
C TRP A 4 18.53 3.36 13.84
N HIS A 5 18.76 4.36 12.98
CA HIS A 5 18.43 4.27 11.56
C HIS A 5 19.06 3.03 10.93
N ARG A 6 20.38 2.83 11.10
CA ARG A 6 21.08 1.69 10.52
C ARG A 6 20.51 0.33 10.99
N TRP A 7 20.36 0.13 12.29
CA TRP A 7 19.94 -1.16 12.82
C TRP A 7 18.49 -1.49 12.50
N LEU A 8 17.59 -0.50 12.63
CA LEU A 8 16.20 -0.70 12.25
C LEU A 8 16.08 -0.96 10.75
N SER A 9 16.86 -0.27 9.90
CA SER A 9 16.80 -0.49 8.45
C SER A 9 17.18 -1.93 8.08
N VAL A 10 18.20 -2.51 8.72
CA VAL A 10 18.58 -3.90 8.45
C VAL A 10 17.45 -4.88 8.80
N ILE A 11 16.76 -4.66 9.92
CA ILE A 11 15.67 -5.53 10.37
C ILE A 11 14.42 -5.35 9.49
N PHE A 12 14.00 -4.10 9.26
CA PHE A 12 12.74 -3.81 8.58
C PHE A 12 12.84 -3.78 7.06
N ALA A 13 14.04 -3.77 6.45
CA ALA A 13 14.19 -3.74 5.00
C ALA A 13 13.46 -4.89 4.31
N VAL A 14 13.51 -6.10 4.88
CA VAL A 14 12.84 -7.28 4.29
C VAL A 14 11.33 -7.11 4.31
N PHE A 15 10.77 -6.71 5.46
CA PHE A 15 9.33 -6.51 5.60
C PHE A 15 8.83 -5.34 4.76
N LEU A 16 9.56 -4.23 4.73
CA LEU A 16 9.23 -3.07 3.90
C LEU A 16 9.30 -3.38 2.41
N PHE A 17 10.28 -4.18 1.99
CA PHE A 17 10.36 -4.64 0.60
C PHE A 17 9.17 -5.53 0.26
N PHE A 18 8.85 -6.51 1.12
CA PHE A 18 7.69 -7.37 0.93
C PHE A 18 6.38 -6.57 0.82
N ILE A 19 6.12 -5.68 1.78
CA ILE A 19 4.93 -4.81 1.81
C ILE A 19 4.87 -3.91 0.56
N ALA A 20 6.01 -3.35 0.12
CA ALA A 20 6.05 -2.54 -1.09
C ALA A 20 5.72 -3.35 -2.35
N VAL A 21 6.27 -4.56 -2.49
CA VAL A 21 6.00 -5.44 -3.62
C VAL A 21 4.54 -5.88 -3.65
N THR A 22 4.00 -6.36 -2.53
CA THR A 22 2.59 -6.82 -2.47
C THR A 22 1.60 -5.66 -2.67
N GLY A 23 1.91 -4.47 -2.15
CA GLY A 23 1.11 -3.27 -2.39
C GLY A 23 1.08 -2.87 -3.86
N LEU A 24 2.24 -2.88 -4.54
CA LEU A 24 2.31 -2.62 -5.98
C LEU A 24 1.56 -3.68 -6.79
N LEU A 25 1.69 -4.96 -6.44
CA LEU A 25 0.96 -6.05 -7.10
C LEU A 25 -0.56 -5.90 -6.92
N SER A 26 -1.03 -5.48 -5.73
CA SER A 26 -2.45 -5.20 -5.49
C SER A 26 -2.95 -4.08 -6.42
N HIS A 27 -2.18 -3.02 -6.61
CA HIS A 27 -2.54 -1.96 -7.55
C HIS A 27 -2.51 -2.41 -9.01
N LEU A 28 -1.49 -3.16 -9.43
CA LEU A 28 -1.41 -3.71 -10.79
C LEU A 28 -2.59 -4.65 -11.09
N ALA A 29 -2.93 -5.52 -10.14
CA ALA A 29 -4.11 -6.37 -10.20
C ALA A 29 -5.40 -5.53 -10.30
N ALA A 30 -5.54 -4.51 -9.45
CA ALA A 30 -6.71 -3.63 -9.46
C ALA A 30 -6.88 -2.87 -10.79
N TRP A 31 -5.78 -2.44 -11.41
CA TRP A 31 -5.81 -1.74 -12.71
C TRP A 31 -6.09 -2.66 -13.89
N SER A 32 -5.90 -3.97 -13.73
CA SER A 32 -6.25 -4.97 -14.75
C SER A 32 -7.73 -5.38 -14.74
N ARG A 33 -8.55 -4.78 -13.88
CA ARG A 33 -9.99 -5.06 -13.83
C ARG A 33 -10.65 -4.64 -15.14
N VAL A 34 -11.48 -5.53 -15.66
CA VAL A 34 -12.31 -5.28 -16.82
C VAL A 34 -13.70 -4.90 -16.34
N GLU A 35 -14.29 -3.90 -16.99
CA GLU A 35 -15.69 -3.54 -16.73
C GLU A 35 -16.60 -4.67 -17.24
N PRO A 36 -17.65 -5.03 -16.49
CA PRO A 36 -18.57 -6.07 -16.91
C PRO A 36 -19.22 -5.69 -18.25
N SER A 37 -19.41 -6.69 -19.11
CA SER A 37 -20.14 -6.50 -20.37
C SER A 37 -21.58 -6.04 -20.09
N ALA A 38 -22.21 -5.37 -21.06
CA ALA A 38 -23.61 -4.95 -20.92
C ALA A 38 -24.55 -6.13 -20.61
N GLU A 39 -24.23 -7.31 -21.13
CA GLU A 39 -24.95 -8.56 -20.86
C GLU A 39 -24.74 -9.05 -19.42
N ALA A 40 -23.50 -9.06 -18.92
CA ALA A 40 -23.21 -9.41 -17.53
C ALA A 40 -23.82 -8.41 -16.54
N ALA A 41 -23.80 -7.11 -16.87
CA ALA A 41 -24.44 -6.08 -16.08
C ALA A 41 -25.98 -6.22 -16.08
N ALA A 42 -26.57 -6.57 -17.22
CA ALA A 42 -28.00 -6.87 -17.32
C ALA A 42 -28.38 -8.15 -16.57
N ALA A 43 -27.53 -9.18 -16.57
CA ALA A 43 -27.73 -10.40 -15.79
C ALA A 43 -27.63 -10.16 -14.27
N ALA A 44 -26.84 -9.16 -13.84
CA ALA A 44 -26.76 -8.72 -12.45
C ALA A 44 -27.91 -7.79 -12.04
N ALA A 45 -28.87 -7.50 -12.94
CA ALA A 45 -30.04 -6.70 -12.61
C ALA A 45 -30.91 -7.43 -11.56
N PRO A 46 -31.52 -6.69 -10.63
CA PRO A 46 -32.38 -7.29 -9.61
C PRO A 46 -33.55 -8.04 -10.28
N PRO A 47 -33.94 -9.22 -9.76
CA PRO A 47 -35.06 -9.98 -10.32
C PRO A 47 -36.37 -9.17 -10.22
N PRO A 48 -37.34 -9.41 -11.11
CA PRO A 48 -38.61 -8.70 -11.08
C PRO A 48 -39.27 -8.78 -9.70
N GLY A 49 -39.66 -7.62 -9.14
CA GLY A 49 -40.29 -7.53 -7.82
C GLY A 49 -39.31 -7.46 -6.63
N PHE A 50 -37.98 -7.46 -6.87
CA PHE A 50 -37.02 -7.16 -5.82
C PHE A 50 -37.15 -5.69 -5.40
N VAL A 51 -37.53 -5.48 -4.14
CA VAL A 51 -37.55 -4.17 -3.49
C VAL A 51 -36.46 -4.15 -2.43
N CYS A 52 -35.55 -3.18 -2.52
CA CYS A 52 -34.56 -2.98 -1.47
C CYS A 52 -35.27 -2.50 -0.19
N PRO A 53 -35.09 -3.17 0.97
CA PRO A 53 -35.78 -2.79 2.20
C PRO A 53 -35.46 -1.37 2.65
N ASP A 54 -36.40 -0.73 3.35
CA ASP A 54 -36.20 0.63 3.87
C ASP A 54 -34.99 0.70 4.82
N GLY A 55 -34.10 1.67 4.56
CA GLY A 55 -32.85 1.85 5.30
C GLY A 55 -31.66 1.04 4.79
N TRP A 56 -31.84 0.21 3.76
CA TRP A 56 -30.76 -0.60 3.17
C TRP A 56 -30.21 0.03 1.89
N ARG A 57 -28.92 -0.25 1.60
CA ARG A 57 -28.28 0.07 0.30
C ARG A 57 -27.92 -1.23 -0.42
N CYS A 58 -28.85 -1.73 -1.20
CA CYS A 58 -28.64 -2.91 -2.04
C CYS A 58 -27.69 -2.56 -3.20
N THR A 59 -26.65 -3.36 -3.39
CA THR A 59 -25.69 -3.23 -4.50
C THR A 59 -25.66 -4.55 -5.24
N PRO A 60 -25.66 -4.56 -6.59
CA PRO A 60 -25.54 -5.82 -7.33
C PRO A 60 -24.24 -6.55 -6.96
N PRO A 61 -24.21 -7.88 -7.01
CA PRO A 61 -22.98 -8.64 -6.86
C PRO A 61 -21.96 -8.15 -7.88
N ARG A 62 -20.72 -7.97 -7.44
CA ARG A 62 -19.62 -7.74 -8.39
C ARG A 62 -19.39 -9.07 -9.11
N GLY A 63 -19.41 -9.05 -10.45
CA GLY A 63 -19.07 -10.21 -11.26
C GLY A 63 -17.68 -10.74 -10.89
N ASP A 64 -17.43 -12.00 -11.23
CA ASP A 64 -16.10 -12.57 -11.12
C ASP A 64 -15.14 -11.85 -12.07
N GLN A 65 -13.92 -11.68 -11.61
CA GLN A 65 -12.83 -11.14 -12.41
C GLN A 65 -11.90 -12.28 -12.74
N GLU A 66 -11.31 -12.26 -13.93
CA GLU A 66 -10.34 -13.26 -14.36
C GLU A 66 -8.90 -12.75 -14.26
N GLY A 67 -7.94 -13.67 -14.36
CA GLY A 67 -6.52 -13.33 -14.42
C GLY A 67 -6.01 -12.57 -13.19
N LEU A 68 -5.13 -11.59 -13.42
CA LEU A 68 -4.51 -10.82 -12.33
C LEU A 68 -5.52 -10.04 -11.49
N ALA A 69 -6.62 -9.58 -12.09
CA ALA A 69 -7.65 -8.82 -11.38
C ALA A 69 -8.29 -9.63 -10.25
N SER A 70 -8.45 -10.94 -10.44
CA SER A 70 -8.95 -11.88 -9.41
C SER A 70 -8.06 -11.93 -8.16
N LEU A 71 -6.75 -11.70 -8.32
CA LEU A 71 -5.76 -11.77 -7.24
C LEU A 71 -5.66 -10.47 -6.43
N THR A 72 -6.41 -9.44 -6.78
CA THR A 72 -6.31 -8.13 -6.10
C THR A 72 -6.51 -8.25 -4.59
N GLY A 73 -7.53 -9.01 -4.16
CA GLY A 73 -7.84 -9.24 -2.75
C GLY A 73 -6.74 -10.02 -2.04
N PHE A 74 -6.22 -11.07 -2.68
CA PHE A 74 -5.11 -11.86 -2.14
C PHE A 74 -3.86 -11.00 -1.92
N PHE A 75 -3.44 -10.19 -2.90
CA PHE A 75 -2.31 -9.28 -2.73
C PHE A 75 -2.56 -8.23 -1.64
N HIS A 76 -3.80 -7.77 -1.49
CA HIS A 76 -4.17 -6.87 -0.40
C HIS A 76 -4.03 -7.53 0.97
N HIS A 77 -4.47 -8.77 1.13
CA HIS A 77 -4.34 -9.52 2.39
C HIS A 77 -2.87 -9.84 2.73
N LEU A 78 -2.04 -10.13 1.72
CA LEU A 78 -0.61 -10.28 1.91
C LEU A 78 0.06 -8.96 2.34
N HIS A 79 -0.37 -7.82 1.77
CA HIS A 79 0.13 -6.49 2.13
C HIS A 79 -0.30 -6.06 3.55
N SER A 80 -1.57 -6.27 3.91
CA SER A 80 -2.10 -5.97 5.24
C SER A 80 -1.51 -6.89 6.31
N GLY A 81 -1.08 -8.09 5.92
CA GLY A 81 -0.59 -9.12 6.83
C GLY A 81 -1.70 -10.00 7.42
N GLU A 82 -2.96 -9.76 7.05
CA GLU A 82 -4.14 -10.51 7.49
C GLU A 82 -4.04 -12.00 7.14
N GLU A 83 -3.35 -12.35 6.05
CA GLU A 83 -3.10 -13.74 5.65
C GLU A 83 -2.33 -14.54 6.73
N PHE A 84 -1.52 -13.85 7.55
CA PHE A 84 -0.76 -14.47 8.65
C PHE A 84 -1.43 -14.23 10.02
N GLY A 85 -2.66 -13.71 10.04
CA GLY A 85 -3.41 -13.39 11.24
C GLY A 85 -2.80 -12.25 12.08
N PRO A 86 -3.10 -12.19 13.39
CA PRO A 86 -2.74 -11.04 14.24
C PRO A 86 -1.24 -10.72 14.30
N ALA A 87 -0.38 -11.74 14.16
CA ALA A 87 1.07 -11.54 14.14
C ALA A 87 1.53 -10.84 12.86
N GLY A 88 0.95 -11.19 11.70
CA GLY A 88 1.24 -10.53 10.43
C GLY A 88 0.79 -9.07 10.41
N GLU A 89 -0.43 -8.82 10.89
CA GLU A 89 -0.96 -7.46 11.05
C GLU A 89 -0.07 -6.61 11.96
N ALA A 90 0.36 -7.16 13.11
CA ALA A 90 1.27 -6.46 14.03
C ALA A 90 2.62 -6.12 13.38
N ILE A 91 3.18 -7.03 12.57
CA ILE A 91 4.42 -6.80 11.81
C ILE A 91 4.21 -5.74 10.73
N SER A 92 3.07 -5.76 10.03
CA SER A 92 2.74 -4.76 9.00
C SER A 92 2.60 -3.36 9.62
N PHE A 93 1.91 -3.25 10.75
CA PHE A 93 1.79 -2.02 11.52
C PHE A 93 3.16 -1.51 12.01
N ALA A 94 3.98 -2.38 12.60
CA ALA A 94 5.33 -2.03 13.03
C ALA A 94 6.22 -1.57 11.86
N SER A 95 6.08 -2.20 10.69
CA SER A 95 6.76 -1.80 9.46
C SER A 95 6.32 -0.41 8.99
N GLY A 96 5.02 -0.08 9.09
CA GLY A 96 4.50 1.27 8.83
C GLY A 96 5.14 2.33 9.74
N LEU A 97 5.23 2.04 11.05
CA LEU A 97 5.93 2.92 12.00
C LEU A 97 7.42 3.06 11.67
N ALA A 98 8.07 1.97 11.26
CA ALA A 98 9.47 1.98 10.84
C ALA A 98 9.66 2.85 9.57
N LEU A 99 8.77 2.75 8.59
CA LEU A 99 8.81 3.56 7.38
C LEU A 99 8.68 5.06 7.69
N LEU A 100 7.74 5.43 8.57
CA LEU A 100 7.60 6.82 9.04
C LEU A 100 8.89 7.29 9.72
N PHE A 101 9.47 6.47 10.59
CA PHE A 101 10.74 6.78 11.23
C PHE A 101 11.87 6.96 10.21
N PHE A 102 12.00 6.10 9.18
CA PHE A 102 13.03 6.24 8.15
C PHE A 102 12.83 7.48 7.29
N ALA A 103 11.59 7.80 6.89
CA ALA A 103 11.28 9.01 6.15
C ALA A 103 11.68 10.26 6.92
N LEU A 104 11.25 10.37 8.19
CA LEU A 104 11.57 11.52 9.05
C LEU A 104 13.07 11.61 9.37
N SER A 105 13.71 10.50 9.70
CA SER A 105 15.14 10.48 10.04
C SER A 105 16.03 10.74 8.81
N GLY A 106 15.62 10.29 7.63
CA GLY A 106 16.26 10.61 6.35
C GLY A 106 16.20 12.10 6.04
N ILE A 107 15.01 12.70 6.12
CA ILE A 107 14.81 14.16 5.95
C ILE A 107 15.65 14.93 6.96
N TRP A 108 15.62 14.55 8.25
CA TRP A 108 16.43 15.19 9.29
C TRP A 108 17.93 15.14 8.98
N MET A 109 18.43 13.97 8.54
CA MET A 109 19.84 13.82 8.17
C MET A 109 20.19 14.70 6.97
N TYR A 110 19.33 14.74 5.95
CA TYR A 110 19.47 15.61 4.80
C TYR A 110 19.55 17.09 5.20
N VAL A 111 18.62 17.56 6.02
CA VAL A 111 18.61 18.94 6.56
C VAL A 111 19.88 19.24 7.34
N ARG A 112 20.34 18.32 8.19
CA ARG A 112 21.61 18.50 8.93
C ARG A 112 22.78 18.68 7.97
N MET A 113 22.91 17.83 6.95
CA MET A 113 23.99 17.96 5.97
C MET A 113 23.88 19.25 5.15
N TRP A 114 22.65 19.69 4.83
CA TRP A 114 22.40 20.97 4.15
C TRP A 114 22.85 22.17 4.98
N ARG A 115 22.52 22.20 6.27
CA ARG A 115 22.93 23.27 7.21
C ARG A 115 24.44 23.33 7.37
N GLU A 116 25.11 22.18 7.46
CA GLU A 116 26.58 22.14 7.53
C GLU A 116 27.23 22.62 6.23
N ARG A 117 26.62 22.36 5.07
CA ARG A 117 27.09 22.89 3.78
C ARG A 117 27.01 24.41 3.73
N ALA A 118 25.87 24.98 4.15
CA ALA A 118 25.68 26.42 4.22
C ALA A 118 26.70 27.08 5.16
N ARG A 119 26.96 26.47 6.34
CA ARG A 119 28.00 26.93 7.27
C ARG A 119 29.41 26.96 6.68
N ARG A 120 29.71 26.03 5.78
CA ARG A 120 31.02 25.92 5.11
C ARG A 120 31.13 26.76 3.84
N GLY A 121 30.14 27.61 3.53
CA GLY A 121 30.13 28.43 2.31
C GLY A 121 30.06 27.62 1.01
N ALA A 122 29.72 26.34 1.09
CA ALA A 122 29.62 25.48 -0.10
C ALA A 122 28.30 25.76 -0.83
N ARG A 123 28.34 25.71 -2.17
CA ARG A 123 27.20 26.03 -3.04
C ARG A 123 25.94 25.24 -2.65
N ALA A 124 24.82 25.92 -2.48
CA ALA A 124 23.52 25.30 -2.23
C ALA A 124 23.05 24.51 -3.47
N ARG A 125 23.30 23.20 -3.47
CA ARG A 125 22.85 22.26 -4.51
C ARG A 125 21.98 21.18 -3.88
N TRP A 126 20.84 20.91 -4.51
CA TRP A 126 19.86 19.89 -4.11
C TRP A 126 20.46 18.48 -4.01
N PHE A 127 21.46 18.16 -4.83
CA PHE A 127 22.13 16.86 -4.86
C PHE A 127 23.64 17.01 -4.68
N TRP A 128 24.28 15.97 -4.13
CA TRP A 128 25.72 15.88 -3.87
C TRP A 128 26.44 15.42 -5.15
N ASN A 129 26.24 16.17 -6.23
CA ASN A 129 27.04 16.12 -7.46
C ASN A 129 27.85 17.42 -7.59
#